data_AF-A0A9D1W1R5-F1
#
_entry.id   AF-A0A9D1W1R5-F1
#
_cell.length_a   1.000
_cell.length_b   1.000
_cell.length_c   1.000
_cell.angle_alpha   90.00
_cell.angle_beta   90.00
_cell.angle_gamma   90.00
#
_symmetry.space_group_name_H-M   'P 1'
#
loop_
_entity.id
_entity.type
_entity.pdbx_description
1 polymer ?
#
loop_
_entity_poly.entity_id
_entity_poly.type
_entity_poly.pdbx_seq_one_letter_code
_entity_poly.pdbx_strand_id
1 'polypeptide(L)'
;MEELSAAIEKAEKIVVYAEGEARAYLPQDAAFAALMQAWKETVSAAVRMPAFGVSIDALTRKGLESGLWMEFCFGEELLCGGMPFESLLFEVKRDWHGFNIVRGQGRRYEGRCFYVDLRQATMQPLYDALQKIARG
;
A
#
# COMPACT_ATOMS: atom_id res chain seq x y z
N MET A 1 -2.89 1.78 -14.40
CA MET A 1 -3.36 2.14 -13.05
C MET A 1 -4.79 1.70 -12.80
N GLU A 2 -5.65 1.66 -13.82
CA GLU A 2 -7.06 1.27 -13.68
C GLU A 2 -7.27 -0.09 -12.98
N GLU A 3 -6.65 -1.16 -13.46
CA GLU A 3 -6.78 -2.50 -12.88
C GLU A 3 -6.35 -2.56 -11.39
N LEU A 4 -5.22 -1.93 -11.07
CA LEU A 4 -4.73 -1.84 -9.69
C LEU A 4 -5.68 -1.03 -8.80
N SER A 5 -6.23 0.08 -9.32
CA SER A 5 -7.17 0.91 -8.58
C SER A 5 -8.49 0.16 -8.34
N ALA A 6 -8.98 -0.56 -9.34
CA ALA A 6 -10.16 -1.41 -9.22
C ALA A 6 -9.98 -2.54 -8.20
N ALA A 7 -8.78 -3.10 -8.09
CA ALA A 7 -8.46 -4.07 -7.04
C ALA A 7 -8.49 -3.42 -5.64
N ILE A 8 -7.91 -2.24 -5.48
CA ILE A 8 -7.84 -1.53 -4.19
C ILE A 8 -9.24 -1.14 -3.67
N GLU A 9 -10.18 -0.79 -4.54
CA GLU A 9 -11.57 -0.52 -4.11
C GLU A 9 -12.26 -1.76 -3.50
N LYS A 10 -11.73 -2.98 -3.70
CA LYS A 10 -12.22 -4.22 -3.09
C LYS A 10 -11.58 -4.52 -1.72
N ALA A 11 -10.75 -3.63 -1.19
CA ALA A 11 -10.09 -3.86 0.09
C ALA A 11 -11.13 -4.05 1.20
N GLU A 12 -11.03 -5.16 1.91
CA GLU A 12 -11.91 -5.47 3.06
C GLU A 12 -11.32 -4.93 4.37
N LYS A 13 -10.03 -4.58 4.36
CA LYS A 13 -9.30 -4.08 5.51
C LYS A 13 -8.06 -3.32 5.04
N ILE A 14 -7.73 -2.25 5.75
CA ILE A 14 -6.44 -1.57 5.66
C ILE A 14 -5.66 -1.84 6.94
N VAL A 15 -4.41 -2.27 6.81
CA VAL A 15 -3.49 -2.40 7.95
C VAL A 15 -2.43 -1.33 7.84
N VAL A 16 -2.23 -0.57 8.92
CA VAL A 16 -1.17 0.41 9.04
C VAL A 16 -0.11 -0.15 9.98
N TYR A 17 1.14 -0.11 9.54
CA TYR A 17 2.30 -0.48 10.35
C TYR A 17 3.09 0.77 10.68
N ALA A 18 3.32 1.02 11.97
CA ALA A 18 4.10 2.14 12.46
C ALA A 18 4.78 1.76 13.77
N GLU A 19 6.07 2.06 13.89
CA GLU A 19 6.85 1.85 15.14
C GLU A 19 6.77 0.40 15.66
N GLY A 20 6.69 -0.58 14.74
CA GLY A 20 6.57 -2.00 15.06
C GLY A 20 5.17 -2.47 15.48
N GLU A 21 4.18 -1.57 15.54
CA GLU A 21 2.78 -1.90 15.76
C GLU A 21 2.02 -2.04 14.45
N ALA A 22 0.99 -2.90 14.44
CA ALA A 22 0.04 -3.04 13.34
C ALA A 22 -1.37 -2.71 13.82
N ARG A 23 -2.06 -1.80 13.12
CA ARG A 23 -3.45 -1.42 13.39
C ARG A 23 -4.31 -1.68 12.17
N ALA A 24 -5.43 -2.35 12.37
CA ALA A 24 -6.37 -2.70 11.32
C ALA A 24 -7.58 -1.76 11.34
N TYR A 25 -8.00 -1.32 10.15
CA TYR A 25 -9.18 -0.50 9.92
C TYR A 25 -10.09 -1.21 8.93
N LEU A 26 -11.38 -1.25 9.24
CA LEU A 26 -12.44 -1.88 8.46
C LEU A 26 -13.29 -0.82 7.74
N PRO A 27 -14.06 -1.17 6.69
CA PRO A 27 -14.83 -0.21 5.88
C PRO A 27 -15.78 0.71 6.66
N GLN A 28 -16.29 0.26 7.82
CA GLN A 28 -17.13 1.07 8.69
C GLN A 28 -16.38 2.13 9.51
N ASP A 29 -15.04 2.05 9.58
CA ASP A 29 -14.23 2.97 10.36
C ASP A 29 -14.00 4.28 9.59
N ALA A 30 -14.15 5.42 10.26
CA ALA A 30 -13.85 6.72 9.65
C ALA A 30 -12.39 6.80 9.15
N ALA A 31 -11.47 6.14 9.83
CA ALA A 31 -10.06 6.04 9.44
C ALA A 31 -9.89 5.31 8.09
N PHE A 32 -10.68 4.26 7.82
CA PHE A 32 -10.62 3.56 6.54
C PHE A 32 -11.01 4.49 5.39
N ALA A 33 -12.12 5.21 5.51
CA ALA A 33 -12.56 6.16 4.50
C ALA A 33 -11.54 7.28 4.27
N ALA A 34 -10.93 7.79 5.35
CA ALA A 34 -9.88 8.80 5.26
C ALA A 34 -8.62 8.30 4.52
N LEU A 35 -8.18 7.07 4.82
CA LEU A 35 -7.03 6.44 4.15
C LEU A 35 -7.30 6.18 2.67
N MET A 36 -8.50 5.70 2.32
CA MET A 36 -8.91 5.52 0.93
C MET A 36 -8.93 6.84 0.15
N GLN A 37 -9.42 7.92 0.77
CA GLN A 37 -9.41 9.24 0.14
C GLN A 37 -7.98 9.75 -0.07
N ALA A 38 -7.12 9.62 0.94
CA ALA A 38 -5.72 10.03 0.85
C ALA A 38 -4.94 9.21 -0.20
N TRP A 39 -5.25 7.92 -0.32
CA TRP A 39 -4.75 7.07 -1.40
C TRP A 39 -5.16 7.62 -2.77
N LYS A 40 -6.45 7.86 -2.99
CA LYS A 40 -7.00 8.38 -4.27
C LYS A 40 -6.36 9.70 -4.66
N GLU A 41 -6.17 10.61 -3.70
CA GLU A 41 -5.49 11.87 -3.92
C GLU A 41 -4.03 11.65 -4.34
N THR A 42 -3.30 10.81 -3.59
CA THR A 42 -1.89 10.49 -3.83
C THR A 42 -1.67 9.90 -5.23
N VAL A 43 -2.54 9.00 -5.69
CA VAL A 43 -2.37 8.30 -6.99
C VAL A 43 -3.15 8.89 -8.15
N SER A 44 -3.78 10.06 -7.97
CA SER A 44 -4.69 10.69 -8.95
C SER A 44 -4.09 10.88 -10.35
N ALA A 45 -2.81 11.25 -10.44
CA ALA A 45 -2.07 11.41 -11.69
C ALA A 45 -1.02 10.30 -11.93
N ALA A 46 -1.03 9.27 -11.09
CA ALA A 46 0.02 8.26 -11.09
C ALA A 46 -0.07 7.34 -12.31
N VAL A 47 1.06 6.75 -12.67
CA VAL A 47 1.15 5.71 -13.70
C VAL A 47 1.80 4.47 -13.12
N ARG A 48 1.40 3.31 -13.64
CA ARG A 48 2.05 2.04 -13.31
C ARG A 48 3.20 1.84 -14.27
N MET A 49 4.39 1.57 -13.75
CA MET A 49 5.56 1.17 -14.53
C MET A 49 5.98 -0.26 -14.16
N PRO A 50 6.77 -0.93 -15.01
CA PRO A 50 7.44 -2.16 -14.62
C PRO A 50 8.30 -1.92 -13.38
N ALA A 51 8.13 -2.73 -12.33
CA ALA A 51 9.05 -2.71 -11.21
C ALA A 51 10.36 -3.38 -11.63
N PHE A 52 11.47 -2.69 -11.40
CA PHE A 52 12.81 -3.25 -11.60
C PHE A 52 13.28 -4.11 -10.41
N GLY A 53 12.65 -3.91 -9.24
CA GLY A 53 12.96 -4.64 -8.01
C GLY A 53 12.04 -5.83 -7.74
N VAL A 54 12.55 -6.75 -6.92
CA VAL A 54 11.76 -7.83 -6.29
C VAL A 54 11.72 -7.62 -4.79
N SER A 55 10.62 -8.00 -4.16
CA SER A 55 10.50 -8.07 -2.71
C SER A 55 11.11 -9.37 -2.20
N ILE A 56 11.79 -9.29 -1.06
CA ILE A 56 12.33 -10.43 -0.31
C ILE A 56 11.65 -10.41 1.06
N ASP A 57 10.91 -11.47 1.38
CA ASP A 57 10.01 -11.51 2.55
C ASP A 57 10.71 -11.09 3.86
N ALA A 58 11.91 -11.63 4.14
CA ALA A 58 12.66 -11.30 5.34
C ALA A 58 13.06 -9.81 5.43
N LEU A 59 13.42 -9.19 4.30
CA LEU A 59 13.77 -7.77 4.27
C LEU A 59 12.53 -6.88 4.43
N THR A 60 11.42 -7.27 3.80
CA THR A 60 10.15 -6.55 3.92
C THR A 60 9.63 -6.58 5.35
N ARG A 61 9.67 -7.74 6.01
CA ARG A 61 9.28 -7.85 7.43
C ARG A 61 10.16 -7.01 8.35
N LYS A 62 11.47 -7.01 8.13
CA LYS A 62 12.39 -6.14 8.86
C LYS A 62 12.06 -4.65 8.64
N GLY A 63 11.62 -4.28 7.44
CA GLY A 63 11.14 -2.94 7.12
C GLY A 63 9.89 -2.54 7.91
N LEU A 64 8.96 -3.47 8.13
CA LEU A 64 7.73 -3.25 8.91
C LEU A 64 8.01 -2.88 10.38
N GLU A 65 9.16 -3.28 10.93
CA GLU A 65 9.54 -3.01 12.33
C GLU A 65 9.89 -1.54 12.60
N SER A 66 10.24 -0.76 11.58
CA SER A 66 10.78 0.61 11.75
C SER A 66 10.25 1.66 10.78
N GLY A 67 9.58 1.24 9.70
CA GLY A 67 8.99 2.15 8.71
C GLY A 67 7.52 2.47 9.00
N LEU A 68 6.98 3.38 8.18
CA LEU A 68 5.54 3.60 8.07
C LEU A 68 5.06 2.86 6.82
N TRP A 69 4.14 1.91 6.99
CA TRP A 69 3.63 1.10 5.89
C TRP A 69 2.12 1.03 5.90
N MET A 70 1.55 0.79 4.72
CA MET A 70 0.13 0.53 4.56
C MET A 70 -0.07 -0.71 3.70
N GLU A 71 -1.01 -1.55 4.11
CA GLU A 71 -1.40 -2.77 3.42
C GLU A 71 -2.92 -2.78 3.16
N PHE A 72 -3.30 -3.00 1.91
CA PHE A 72 -4.67 -3.35 1.55
C PHE A 72 -4.81 -4.87 1.59
N CYS A 73 -5.75 -5.39 2.37
CA CYS A 73 -6.04 -6.82 2.44
C CYS A 73 -7.35 -7.14 1.72
N PHE A 74 -7.38 -8.28 1.03
CA PHE A 74 -8.54 -8.75 0.28
C PHE A 74 -9.03 -10.08 0.84
N GLY A 75 -10.34 -10.33 0.77
CA GLY A 75 -10.95 -11.60 1.23
C GLY A 75 -10.73 -12.77 0.26
N GLU A 76 -10.22 -12.50 -0.94
CA GLU A 76 -9.97 -13.45 -2.02
C GLU A 76 -8.64 -13.15 -2.74
N GLU A 77 -8.13 -14.13 -3.47
CA GLU A 77 -7.00 -13.89 -4.39
C GLU A 77 -7.47 -13.05 -5.58
N LEU A 78 -6.81 -11.91 -5.78
CA LEU A 78 -7.04 -11.03 -6.92
C LEU A 78 -5.87 -11.13 -7.91
N LEU A 79 -6.13 -10.76 -9.16
CA LEU A 79 -5.12 -10.70 -10.21
C LEU A 79 -4.95 -9.26 -10.70
N CYS A 80 -3.71 -8.83 -10.88
CA CYS A 80 -3.37 -7.60 -11.60
C CYS A 80 -2.18 -7.85 -12.53
N GLY A 81 -2.35 -7.62 -13.83
CA GLY A 81 -1.30 -7.87 -14.83
C GLY A 81 -0.81 -9.32 -14.85
N GLY A 82 -1.70 -10.27 -14.60
CA GLY A 82 -1.38 -11.70 -14.51
C GLY A 82 -0.59 -12.11 -13.25
N MET A 83 -0.46 -11.22 -12.26
CA MET A 83 0.21 -11.52 -11.00
C MET A 83 -0.83 -11.62 -9.87
N PRO A 84 -0.98 -12.79 -9.23
CA PRO A 84 -1.93 -12.98 -8.15
C PRO A 84 -1.47 -12.33 -6.84
N PHE A 85 -2.40 -11.95 -5.97
CA PHE A 85 -2.13 -11.43 -4.62
C PHE A 85 -3.37 -11.51 -3.71
N GLU A 86 -3.13 -11.61 -2.41
CA GLU A 86 -4.14 -11.55 -1.33
C GLU A 86 -4.01 -10.25 -0.52
N SER A 87 -2.89 -9.53 -0.67
CA SER A 87 -2.69 -8.19 -0.15
C SER A 87 -1.73 -7.36 -0.99
N LEU A 88 -1.80 -6.04 -0.83
CA LEU A 88 -0.90 -5.07 -1.46
C LEU A 88 -0.29 -4.16 -0.39
N LEU A 89 1.00 -4.32 -0.14
CA LEU A 89 1.79 -3.65 0.89
C LEU A 89 2.76 -2.65 0.27
N PHE A 90 2.93 -1.48 0.88
CA PHE A 90 3.97 -0.52 0.47
C PHE A 90 4.40 0.39 1.62
N GLU A 91 5.62 0.87 1.51
CA GLU A 91 6.21 1.83 2.44
C GLU A 91 5.77 3.25 2.08
N VAL A 92 5.39 4.04 3.08
CA VAL A 92 4.95 5.43 2.89
C VAL A 92 6.04 6.39 3.32
N LYS A 93 6.57 7.13 2.36
CA LYS A 93 7.63 8.12 2.58
C LYS A 93 7.23 9.48 2.01
N ARG A 94 7.14 10.46 2.90
CA ARG A 94 6.62 11.82 2.66
C ARG A 94 7.00 12.41 1.30
N ASP A 95 8.29 12.47 0.98
CA ASP A 95 8.81 13.19 -0.18
C ASP A 95 9.08 12.28 -1.40
N TRP A 96 8.59 11.03 -1.38
CA TRP A 96 8.82 10.10 -2.48
C TRP A 96 7.84 10.33 -3.63
N HIS A 97 8.37 10.34 -4.85
CA HIS A 97 7.64 10.50 -6.11
C HIS A 97 7.26 9.17 -6.77
N GLY A 98 7.55 8.05 -6.13
CA GLY A 98 7.18 6.73 -6.61
C GLY A 98 7.56 5.65 -5.63
N PHE A 99 6.88 4.51 -5.70
CA PHE A 99 7.03 3.45 -4.73
C PHE A 99 6.71 2.07 -5.32
N ASN A 100 7.26 1.04 -4.68
CA ASN A 100 6.94 -0.34 -4.99
C ASN A 100 5.73 -0.77 -4.16
N ILE A 101 4.78 -1.42 -4.83
CA ILE A 101 3.71 -2.19 -4.19
C ILE A 101 4.13 -3.65 -4.20
N VAL A 102 4.33 -4.16 -3.00
CA VAL A 102 4.66 -5.54 -2.69
C VAL A 102 3.37 -6.35 -2.63
N ARG A 103 3.34 -7.48 -3.35
CA ARG A 103 2.22 -8.42 -3.28
C ARG A 103 2.41 -9.33 -2.07
N GLY A 104 1.41 -9.43 -1.22
CA GLY A 104 1.28 -10.53 -0.28
C GLY A 104 0.58 -11.70 -0.96
N GLN A 105 1.15 -12.89 -0.85
CA GLN A 105 0.54 -14.13 -1.32
C GLN A 105 0.99 -15.30 -0.44
N GLY A 106 0.06 -16.10 0.06
CA GLY A 106 0.38 -17.25 0.91
C GLY A 106 1.15 -16.84 2.17
N ARG A 107 0.78 -15.68 2.75
CA ARG A 107 1.43 -15.04 3.91
C ARG A 107 2.86 -14.55 3.67
N ARG A 108 3.35 -14.50 2.43
CA ARG A 108 4.71 -14.03 2.11
C ARG A 108 4.69 -12.77 1.27
N TYR A 109 5.69 -11.91 1.48
CA TYR A 109 5.96 -10.70 0.72
C TYR A 109 7.14 -10.92 -0.23
N GLU A 110 6.97 -11.76 -1.25
CA GLU A 110 8.07 -12.20 -2.12
C GLU A 110 7.77 -12.06 -3.62
N GLY A 111 8.81 -11.74 -4.38
CA GLY A 111 8.78 -11.74 -5.85
C GLY A 111 8.50 -10.37 -6.45
N ARG A 112 7.98 -10.35 -7.68
CA ARG A 112 7.82 -9.10 -8.45
C ARG A 112 6.80 -8.17 -7.79
N CYS A 113 7.16 -6.89 -7.75
CA CYS A 113 6.33 -5.78 -7.31
C CYS A 113 5.62 -5.10 -8.49
N PHE A 114 4.67 -4.22 -8.18
CA PHE A 114 4.26 -3.16 -9.10
C PHE A 114 5.02 -1.89 -8.74
N TYR A 115 5.42 -1.08 -9.72
CA TYR A 115 5.94 0.26 -9.43
C TYR A 115 4.90 1.31 -9.80
N VAL A 116 4.66 2.24 -8.88
CA VAL A 116 3.78 3.39 -9.08
C VAL A 116 4.64 4.64 -9.13
N ASP A 117 4.62 5.32 -10.27
CA ASP A 117 5.24 6.64 -10.49
C ASP A 117 4.16 7.71 -10.28
N LEU A 118 4.36 8.57 -9.28
CA LEU A 118 3.45 9.67 -8.92
C LEU A 118 3.65 10.92 -9.78
N ARG A 119 4.54 10.87 -10.78
CA ARG A 119 4.86 11.97 -11.67
C ARG A 119 5.42 13.17 -10.89
N GLN A 120 4.68 14.28 -10.89
CA GLN A 120 5.05 15.51 -10.19
C GLN A 120 4.52 15.57 -8.75
N ALA A 121 3.75 14.56 -8.31
CA ALA A 121 3.22 14.48 -6.95
C ALA A 121 4.13 13.64 -6.03
N THR A 122 3.89 13.71 -4.71
CA THR A 122 4.57 12.92 -3.69
C THR A 122 3.57 12.11 -2.85
N MET A 123 4.06 11.22 -1.98
CA MET A 123 3.22 10.52 -1.00
C MET A 123 2.77 11.38 0.17
N GLN A 124 3.01 12.70 0.15
CA GLN A 124 2.68 13.63 1.23
C GLN A 124 1.23 13.51 1.72
N PRO A 125 0.18 13.47 0.86
CA PRO A 125 -1.21 13.40 1.35
C PRO A 125 -1.47 12.15 2.18
N LEU A 126 -0.96 10.99 1.72
CA LEU A 126 -1.08 9.73 2.43
C LEU A 126 -0.24 9.70 3.72
N TYR A 127 0.98 10.25 3.68
CA TYR A 127 1.84 10.37 4.86
C TYR A 127 1.15 11.20 5.95
N ASP A 128 0.56 12.35 5.60
CA ASP A 128 -0.13 13.22 6.54
C ASP A 128 -1.40 12.58 7.11
N ALA A 129 -2.15 11.83 6.28
CA ALA A 129 -3.31 11.06 6.75
C ALA A 129 -2.91 10.00 7.77
N LEU A 130 -1.83 9.25 7.50
CA LEU A 130 -1.32 8.23 8.40
C LEU A 130 -0.78 8.82 9.71
N GLN A 131 -0.08 9.95 9.67
CA GLN A 131 0.40 10.63 10.88
C GLN A 131 -0.76 11.07 11.79
N LYS A 132 -1.88 11.52 11.22
CA LYS A 132 -3.09 11.87 12.00
C LYS A 132 -3.72 10.65 12.65
N ILE A 133 -3.75 9.52 11.96
CA ILE A 133 -4.37 8.27 12.44
C ILE A 133 -3.48 7.54 13.45
N ALA A 134 -2.16 7.52 13.26
CA ALA A 134 -1.23 6.83 14.15
C ALA A 134 -1.09 7.52 15.52
N ARG A 135 -1.22 8.86 15.55
CA ARG A 135 -1.16 9.67 16.78
C ARG A 135 -2.52 9.88 17.47
N GLY A 136 -3.60 9.44 16.81
CA GLY A 136 -4.98 9.54 17.30
C GLY A 136 -5.40 8.36 18.16
#